data_AF-A0A3D2KDZ5-F1
#
_entry.id   AF-A0A3D2KDZ5-F1
#
_cell.length_a   1.000
_cell.length_b   1.000
_cell.length_c   1.000
_cell.angle_alpha   90.00
_cell.angle_beta   90.00
_cell.angle_gamma   90.00
#
_symmetry.space_group_name_H-M   'P 1'
#
loop_
_entity.id
_entity.type
_entity.pdbx_description
1 polymer ?
#
loop_
_entity_poly.entity_id
_entity_poly.type
_entity_poly.pdbx_seq_one_letter_code
_entity_poly.pdbx_strand_id
1 'polypeptide(L)'
;MKRKTAWMIGAILCAGCLWGCGDHTTPTTETTQEITTTEEVTTEAATTETTTEATEDTESDTQAASEAESSETLPINEAINMTFASGVGGWSTELTLNPDGSFNGNYHDSEMGDNGDDYPNGSVYIATFTGHFSDIQKVNDYTYSMKLSDMNVEEKEEKIEDGVRYIPSDVYGISGGDTFYFYTKDAPVAELSEDFLSWRMAVTSEAQQSADTLSGYGLYNEKEGCGFFTYEESAE
;
A
#
# COMPACT_ATOMS: atom_id res chain seq x y z
N MET A 1 31.69 26.61 -67.15
CA MET A 1 31.26 26.42 -65.74
C MET A 1 32.41 25.79 -64.97
N LYS A 2 32.64 26.27 -63.74
CA LYS A 2 33.85 26.04 -62.93
C LYS A 2 33.82 24.65 -62.25
N ARG A 3 35.01 24.07 -62.08
CA ARG A 3 35.32 22.82 -61.34
C ARG A 3 35.53 23.12 -59.84
N LYS A 4 35.36 22.10 -58.97
CA LYS A 4 36.11 21.73 -57.72
C LYS A 4 35.15 21.07 -56.69
N THR A 5 35.20 19.76 -56.43
CA THR A 5 36.04 18.99 -55.46
C THR A 5 35.84 19.30 -53.97
N ALA A 6 35.29 18.29 -53.26
CA ALA A 6 35.64 17.70 -51.95
C ALA A 6 35.94 18.56 -50.70
N TRP A 7 35.30 18.19 -49.59
CA TRP A 7 35.75 18.32 -48.18
C TRP A 7 35.11 17.16 -47.39
N MET A 8 35.84 16.13 -46.97
CA MET A 8 36.62 15.91 -45.73
C MET A 8 35.84 15.94 -44.38
N ILE A 9 35.80 14.73 -43.78
CA ILE A 9 36.12 14.34 -42.39
C ILE A 9 35.23 14.85 -41.24
N GLY A 10 34.59 13.90 -40.55
CA GLY A 10 34.17 14.00 -39.16
C GLY A 10 34.15 12.60 -38.52
N ALA A 11 35.11 12.34 -37.63
CA ALA A 11 35.31 11.08 -36.92
C ALA A 11 34.29 10.89 -35.78
N ILE A 12 33.78 9.67 -35.59
CA ILE A 12 33.15 9.24 -34.35
C ILE A 12 33.92 8.02 -33.84
N LEU A 13 34.73 8.28 -32.81
CA LEU A 13 35.30 7.31 -31.88
C LEU A 13 34.27 7.10 -30.77
N CYS A 14 33.69 5.91 -30.66
CA CYS A 14 33.14 5.43 -29.40
C CYS A 14 33.61 3.99 -29.18
N ALA A 15 34.13 3.79 -27.97
CA ALA A 15 34.94 2.68 -27.54
C ALA A 15 34.17 1.36 -27.44
N GLY A 16 34.89 0.27 -27.68
CA GLY A 16 34.46 -1.07 -27.36
C GLY A 16 34.65 -1.40 -25.88
N CYS A 17 33.83 -2.33 -25.40
CA CYS A 17 34.13 -3.33 -24.37
C CYS A 17 33.24 -4.54 -24.67
N LEU A 18 33.69 -5.42 -25.56
CA LEU A 18 33.16 -6.77 -25.70
C LEU A 18 34.15 -7.70 -24.99
N TRP A 19 33.75 -8.21 -23.83
CA TRP A 19 34.39 -9.39 -23.25
C TRP A 19 34.06 -10.61 -24.11
N GLY A 20 35.11 -11.29 -24.55
CA GLY A 20 35.03 -12.63 -25.11
C GLY A 20 35.60 -13.65 -24.12
N CYS A 21 34.96 -14.82 -24.10
CA CYS A 21 35.39 -16.18 -23.73
C CYS A 21 34.22 -16.86 -23.01
N GLY A 22 33.73 -18.04 -23.37
CA GLY A 22 34.14 -18.99 -24.39
C GLY A 22 33.10 -20.11 -24.43
N ASP A 23 33.05 -20.80 -25.57
CA ASP A 23 32.15 -21.89 -25.93
C ASP A 23 32.33 -23.13 -25.03
N HIS A 24 31.23 -23.74 -24.56
CA HIS A 24 31.15 -25.20 -24.39
C HIS A 24 29.68 -25.68 -24.33
N THR A 25 29.22 -26.24 -25.45
CA THR A 25 28.39 -27.46 -25.60
C THR A 25 27.45 -27.88 -24.45
N THR A 26 26.14 -27.93 -24.75
CA THR A 26 25.18 -28.93 -24.22
C THR A 26 25.36 -30.27 -24.99
N PRO A 27 24.84 -31.46 -24.58
CA PRO A 27 23.67 -31.71 -23.71
C PRO A 27 23.72 -32.98 -22.78
N THR A 28 22.64 -33.16 -21.99
CA THR A 28 22.04 -34.42 -21.45
C THR A 28 22.81 -35.24 -20.40
N THR A 29 22.17 -35.54 -19.25
CA THR A 29 21.75 -36.89 -18.80
C THR A 29 21.13 -36.84 -17.38
N GLU A 30 20.06 -37.62 -17.20
CA GLU A 30 19.38 -38.03 -15.97
C GLU A 30 20.28 -38.28 -14.76
N THR A 31 19.74 -38.13 -13.54
CA THR A 31 19.55 -39.26 -12.59
C THR A 31 19.06 -38.77 -11.23
N THR A 32 17.88 -39.29 -10.85
CA THR A 32 17.27 -39.42 -9.53
C THR A 32 18.20 -40.03 -8.48
N GLN A 33 18.15 -39.54 -7.22
CA GLN A 33 18.15 -40.28 -5.93
C GLN A 33 18.47 -39.29 -4.79
N GLU A 34 17.52 -38.98 -3.91
CA GLU A 34 17.21 -39.63 -2.61
C GLU A 34 17.89 -38.96 -1.40
N ILE A 35 17.03 -38.36 -0.56
CA ILE A 35 16.93 -38.43 0.91
C ILE A 35 18.22 -38.76 1.69
N THR A 36 18.62 -37.87 2.61
CA THR A 36 19.10 -38.27 3.94
C THR A 36 18.83 -37.14 4.95
N THR A 37 17.98 -37.47 5.92
CA THR A 37 17.77 -36.82 7.21
C THR A 37 19.03 -36.94 8.07
N THR A 38 19.43 -35.86 8.75
CA THR A 38 20.16 -35.94 10.02
C THR A 38 19.70 -34.79 10.92
N GLU A 39 18.99 -35.15 11.99
CA GLU A 39 18.79 -34.33 13.18
C GLU A 39 20.09 -34.27 13.97
N GLU A 40 20.43 -33.13 14.57
CA GLU A 40 21.16 -33.11 15.84
C GLU A 40 20.56 -32.05 16.78
N VAL A 41 19.90 -32.57 17.82
CA VAL A 41 19.62 -31.90 19.09
C VAL A 41 20.88 -31.98 19.94
N THR A 42 21.26 -30.89 20.61
CA THR A 42 22.08 -30.98 21.83
C THR A 42 21.68 -29.88 22.82
N THR A 43 21.40 -30.33 24.04
CA THR A 43 20.99 -29.59 25.24
C THR A 43 22.08 -29.75 26.31
N GLU A 44 21.99 -28.93 27.37
CA GLU A 44 22.73 -28.92 28.65
C GLU A 44 23.93 -27.96 28.75
N ALA A 45 24.18 -27.25 29.86
CA ALA A 45 23.49 -27.13 31.14
C ALA A 45 24.00 -25.89 31.92
N ALA A 46 23.26 -25.58 32.98
CA ALA A 46 23.39 -24.55 34.00
C ALA A 46 24.77 -24.32 34.65
N THR A 47 24.99 -23.12 35.20
CA THR A 47 25.48 -22.90 36.58
C THR A 47 25.11 -21.50 37.07
N THR A 48 24.60 -21.47 38.30
CA THR A 48 24.14 -20.35 39.12
C THR A 48 25.28 -19.77 39.95
N GLU A 49 25.36 -18.45 40.11
CA GLU A 49 25.89 -17.84 41.33
C GLU A 49 25.04 -16.64 41.76
N THR A 50 24.77 -16.61 43.07
CA THR A 50 24.04 -15.60 43.84
C THR A 50 25.04 -14.61 44.43
N THR A 51 24.74 -13.31 44.47
CA THR A 51 25.08 -12.40 45.58
C THR A 51 24.23 -11.12 45.53
N THR A 52 23.68 -10.81 46.70
CA THR A 52 22.82 -9.71 47.16
C THR A 52 23.56 -8.37 47.27
N GLU A 53 22.91 -7.23 46.99
CA GLU A 53 22.52 -6.16 47.95
C GLU A 53 22.12 -4.83 47.27
N ALA A 54 21.26 -4.08 47.97
CA ALA A 54 20.50 -2.86 47.66
C ALA A 54 21.25 -1.72 46.94
N THR A 55 20.61 -0.74 46.29
CA THR A 55 19.64 0.23 46.82
C THR A 55 19.02 1.04 45.67
N GLU A 56 17.78 1.48 45.90
CA GLU A 56 17.04 2.61 45.32
C GLU A 56 17.75 3.47 44.26
N ASP A 57 17.14 3.57 43.08
CA ASP A 57 16.68 4.89 42.65
C ASP A 57 15.40 4.77 41.81
N THR A 58 14.46 5.63 42.18
CA THR A 58 13.15 5.81 41.59
C THR A 58 13.33 6.67 40.34
N GLU A 59 13.12 6.11 39.16
CA GLU A 59 12.69 6.92 38.01
C GLU A 59 11.36 6.38 37.49
N SER A 60 10.36 7.21 37.78
CA SER A 60 9.01 7.17 37.27
C SER A 60 9.05 7.43 35.77
N ASP A 61 8.88 6.39 34.97
CA ASP A 61 8.22 6.50 33.67
C ASP A 61 6.87 5.79 33.77
N THR A 62 5.89 6.53 34.31
CA THR A 62 4.49 6.20 34.07
C THR A 62 4.20 6.59 32.63
N GLN A 63 4.42 5.64 31.73
CA GLN A 63 3.87 5.65 30.39
C GLN A 63 2.35 5.79 30.55
N ALA A 64 1.85 7.00 30.28
CA ALA A 64 0.42 7.24 30.17
C ALA A 64 -0.07 6.47 28.93
N ALA A 65 -0.45 5.21 29.15
CA ALA A 65 -1.36 4.53 28.26
C ALA A 65 -2.64 5.38 28.26
N SER A 66 -2.90 6.10 27.17
CA SER A 66 -4.21 6.68 26.95
C SER A 66 -5.20 5.52 26.92
N GLU A 67 -6.09 5.46 27.92
CA GLU A 67 -7.22 4.56 27.86
C GLU A 67 -8.03 4.93 26.63
N ALA A 68 -8.10 4.00 25.67
CA ALA A 68 -8.85 4.21 24.46
C ALA A 68 -10.34 4.31 24.81
N GLU A 69 -10.93 5.48 24.60
CA GLU A 69 -12.33 5.75 24.90
C GLU A 69 -13.20 5.21 23.76
N SER A 70 -14.18 4.36 24.06
CA SER A 70 -15.09 3.84 23.05
C SER A 70 -16.02 4.95 22.55
N SER A 71 -16.16 5.04 21.23
CA SER A 71 -17.07 5.97 20.54
C SER A 71 -18.03 5.17 19.66
N GLU A 72 -19.25 5.66 19.48
CA GLU A 72 -20.20 5.09 18.52
C GLU A 72 -19.97 5.62 17.10
N THR A 73 -19.27 6.75 16.94
CA THR A 73 -19.07 7.42 15.65
C THR A 73 -17.66 7.98 15.48
N LEU A 74 -17.21 8.08 14.24
CA LEU A 74 -16.03 8.83 13.81
C LEU A 74 -16.22 10.34 14.00
N PRO A 75 -15.14 11.13 14.15
CA PRO A 75 -15.21 12.58 14.34
C PRO A 75 -15.44 13.34 13.02
N ILE A 76 -16.41 12.90 12.23
CA ILE A 76 -16.86 13.53 10.99
C ILE A 76 -18.36 13.78 11.07
N ASN A 77 -18.84 14.89 10.51
CA ASN A 77 -20.26 15.27 10.60
C ASN A 77 -21.09 14.75 9.42
N GLU A 78 -20.44 14.43 8.31
CA GLU A 78 -21.05 13.95 7.08
C GLU A 78 -20.13 12.94 6.41
N ALA A 79 -20.66 12.26 5.39
CA ALA A 79 -19.89 11.28 4.64
C ALA A 79 -18.72 11.95 3.91
N ILE A 80 -17.55 11.32 3.92
CA ILE A 80 -16.35 11.80 3.24
C ILE A 80 -15.92 10.81 2.16
N ASN A 81 -15.36 11.31 1.06
CA ASN A 81 -14.79 10.49 0.00
C ASN A 81 -13.29 10.37 0.19
N MET A 82 -12.79 9.15 0.18
CA MET A 82 -11.38 8.83 0.37
C MET A 82 -10.87 8.00 -0.81
N THR A 83 -9.64 8.25 -1.22
CA THR A 83 -9.01 7.57 -2.35
C THR A 83 -7.70 6.95 -1.92
N PHE A 84 -7.46 5.73 -2.41
CA PHE A 84 -6.19 5.00 -2.34
C PHE A 84 -5.73 4.73 -3.77
N ALA A 85 -4.53 5.21 -4.09
CA ALA A 85 -3.90 5.01 -5.39
C ALA A 85 -2.38 5.16 -5.25
N SER A 86 -1.62 4.62 -6.20
CA SER A 86 -0.17 4.83 -6.29
C SER A 86 0.22 6.05 -7.13
N GLY A 87 -0.72 6.63 -7.88
CA GLY A 87 -0.44 7.71 -8.84
C GLY A 87 0.32 7.24 -10.09
N VAL A 88 0.71 5.95 -10.14
CA VAL A 88 1.38 5.31 -11.27
C VAL A 88 0.64 4.01 -11.60
N GLY A 89 -0.03 3.99 -12.75
CA GLY A 89 -0.94 2.90 -13.12
C GLY A 89 -2.39 3.39 -13.15
N GLY A 90 -3.22 2.72 -13.94
CA GLY A 90 -4.62 3.11 -14.16
C GLY A 90 -5.57 2.53 -13.12
N TRP A 91 -5.20 2.60 -11.83
CA TRP A 91 -5.94 1.97 -10.74
C TRP A 91 -6.18 2.90 -9.55
N SER A 92 -7.30 2.67 -8.87
CA SER A 92 -7.61 3.29 -7.58
C SER A 92 -8.64 2.45 -6.82
N THR A 93 -8.67 2.62 -5.51
CA THR A 93 -9.82 2.28 -4.67
C THR A 93 -10.40 3.58 -4.11
N GLU A 94 -11.69 3.80 -4.34
CA GLU A 94 -12.44 4.94 -3.82
C GLU A 94 -13.50 4.43 -2.83
N LEU A 95 -13.67 5.13 -1.71
CA LEU A 95 -14.72 4.83 -0.76
C LEU A 95 -15.36 6.09 -0.19
N THR A 96 -16.66 6.02 0.05
CA THR A 96 -17.42 7.01 0.82
C THR A 96 -17.64 6.45 2.23
N LEU A 97 -17.06 7.09 3.24
CA LEU A 97 -17.13 6.70 4.65
C LEU A 97 -18.09 7.60 5.41
N ASN A 98 -19.07 7.00 6.08
CA ASN A 98 -20.04 7.69 6.92
C ASN A 98 -19.56 7.82 8.39
N PRO A 99 -20.14 8.76 9.17
CA PRO A 99 -19.78 8.94 10.57
C PRO A 99 -19.96 7.70 11.45
N ASP A 100 -20.89 6.81 11.13
CA ASP A 100 -21.15 5.58 11.89
C ASP A 100 -20.18 4.43 11.55
N GLY A 101 -19.26 4.65 10.61
CA GLY A 101 -18.32 3.63 10.14
C GLY A 101 -18.84 2.82 8.94
N SER A 102 -20.09 3.00 8.51
CA SER A 102 -20.58 2.38 7.27
C SER A 102 -19.89 2.99 6.05
N PHE A 103 -19.62 2.17 5.03
CA PHE A 103 -19.01 2.66 3.79
C PHE A 103 -19.49 1.91 2.55
N ASN A 104 -19.31 2.56 1.40
CA ASN A 104 -19.43 1.96 0.07
C ASN A 104 -18.27 2.44 -0.80
N GLY A 105 -17.90 1.69 -1.82
CA GLY A 105 -16.76 2.03 -2.64
C GLY A 105 -16.66 1.24 -3.94
N ASN A 106 -15.70 1.64 -4.75
CA ASN A 106 -15.35 1.00 -6.01
C ASN A 106 -13.83 0.87 -6.11
N TYR A 107 -13.37 -0.24 -6.64
CA TYR A 107 -12.00 -0.45 -7.07
C TYR A 107 -11.99 -0.63 -8.58
N HIS A 108 -10.97 -0.09 -9.24
CA HIS A 108 -10.65 -0.43 -10.61
C HIS A 108 -9.14 -0.56 -10.82
N ASP A 109 -8.75 -1.36 -11.80
CA ASP A 109 -7.39 -1.42 -12.34
C ASP A 109 -7.40 -1.63 -13.85
N SER A 110 -6.90 -0.64 -14.58
CA SER A 110 -6.91 -0.58 -16.04
C SER A 110 -5.64 -1.15 -16.63
N GLU A 111 -5.71 -2.40 -17.07
CA GLU A 111 -4.66 -3.11 -17.80
C GLU A 111 -4.88 -3.00 -19.31
N MET A 112 -4.65 -1.79 -19.84
CA MET A 112 -4.87 -1.48 -21.26
C MET A 112 -3.95 -2.29 -22.21
N GLY A 113 -2.86 -2.85 -21.67
CA GLY A 113 -1.95 -3.74 -22.38
C GLY A 113 -2.45 -5.19 -22.49
N ASP A 114 -3.35 -5.61 -21.61
CA ASP A 114 -3.98 -6.94 -21.62
C ASP A 114 -5.22 -6.93 -22.53
N ASN A 115 -4.97 -7.01 -23.84
CA ASN A 115 -5.98 -6.98 -24.89
C ASN A 115 -6.04 -8.28 -25.70
N GLY A 116 -7.15 -8.47 -26.41
CA GLY A 116 -7.39 -9.60 -27.31
C GLY A 116 -8.33 -9.20 -28.46
N ASP A 117 -8.57 -10.11 -29.41
CA ASP A 117 -9.36 -9.81 -30.61
C ASP A 117 -10.78 -9.31 -30.29
N ASP A 118 -11.41 -9.88 -29.26
CA ASP A 118 -12.76 -9.51 -28.82
C ASP A 118 -12.78 -8.30 -27.86
N TYR A 119 -11.63 -7.94 -27.27
CA TYR A 119 -11.46 -6.83 -26.33
C TYR A 119 -10.19 -6.01 -26.67
N PRO A 120 -10.16 -5.33 -27.83
CA PRO A 120 -8.95 -4.66 -28.33
C PRO A 120 -8.53 -3.45 -27.48
N ASN A 121 -9.40 -2.95 -26.61
CA ASN A 121 -9.15 -1.79 -25.77
C ASN A 121 -8.61 -2.16 -24.38
N GLY A 122 -8.29 -3.44 -24.14
CA GLY A 122 -7.67 -3.92 -22.91
C GLY A 122 -8.65 -4.51 -21.90
N SER A 123 -8.15 -4.70 -20.69
CA SER A 123 -8.91 -5.29 -19.57
C SER A 123 -8.97 -4.31 -18.40
N VAL A 124 -10.07 -4.37 -17.64
CA VAL A 124 -10.26 -3.59 -16.42
C VAL A 124 -10.74 -4.52 -15.32
N TYR A 125 -9.96 -4.65 -14.25
CA TYR A 125 -10.40 -5.33 -13.03
C TYR A 125 -11.29 -4.38 -12.25
N ILE A 126 -12.43 -4.86 -11.74
CA ILE A 126 -13.40 -4.03 -11.02
C ILE A 126 -13.93 -4.74 -9.77
N ALA A 127 -14.20 -3.95 -8.73
CA ALA A 127 -14.99 -4.39 -7.59
C ALA A 127 -15.88 -3.24 -7.12
N THR A 128 -17.15 -3.54 -6.83
CA THR A 128 -18.06 -2.60 -6.14
C THR A 128 -18.39 -3.21 -4.80
N PHE A 129 -18.27 -2.45 -3.72
CA PHE A 129 -18.36 -3.01 -2.38
C PHE A 129 -19.05 -2.09 -1.38
N THR A 130 -19.55 -2.69 -0.31
CA THR A 130 -20.08 -2.04 0.87
C THR A 130 -19.51 -2.71 2.11
N GLY A 131 -19.46 -2.01 3.23
CA GLY A 131 -19.05 -2.61 4.50
C GLY A 131 -19.25 -1.68 5.67
N HIS A 132 -18.72 -2.09 6.81
CA HIS A 132 -18.83 -1.33 8.04
C HIS A 132 -17.59 -1.50 8.91
N PHE A 133 -17.09 -0.38 9.43
CA PHE A 133 -16.12 -0.36 10.53
C PHE A 133 -16.85 -0.25 11.86
N SER A 134 -16.55 -1.15 12.79
CA SER A 134 -17.11 -1.21 14.13
C SER A 134 -16.02 -1.05 15.19
N ASP A 135 -16.38 -1.17 16.47
CA ASP A 135 -15.45 -1.06 17.59
C ASP A 135 -14.60 0.24 17.51
N ILE A 136 -15.25 1.37 17.21
CA ILE A 136 -14.56 2.66 17.07
C ILE A 136 -14.06 3.10 18.46
N GLN A 137 -12.76 3.31 18.56
CA GLN A 137 -12.10 3.71 19.82
C GLN A 137 -11.18 4.90 19.55
N LYS A 138 -11.36 5.97 20.33
CA LYS A 138 -10.46 7.12 20.29
C LYS A 138 -9.13 6.71 20.93
N VAL A 139 -8.05 6.73 20.16
CA VAL A 139 -6.69 6.41 20.64
C VAL A 139 -6.02 7.65 21.22
N ASN A 140 -6.16 8.78 20.51
CA ASN A 140 -5.69 10.11 20.90
C ASN A 140 -6.55 11.18 20.20
N ASP A 141 -6.16 12.46 20.28
CA ASP A 141 -6.97 13.57 19.76
C ASP A 141 -7.18 13.56 18.23
N TYR A 142 -6.34 12.86 17.48
CA TYR A 142 -6.38 12.83 16.02
C TYR A 142 -6.44 11.41 15.42
N THR A 143 -6.53 10.37 16.26
CA THR A 143 -6.51 8.96 15.82
C THR A 143 -7.62 8.15 16.47
N TYR A 144 -8.34 7.39 15.63
CA TYR A 144 -9.37 6.45 16.04
C TYR A 144 -9.02 5.08 15.48
N SER A 145 -8.98 4.04 16.30
CA SER A 145 -8.90 2.66 15.84
C SER A 145 -10.30 2.11 15.60
N MET A 146 -10.40 1.17 14.67
CA MET A 146 -11.65 0.50 14.34
C MET A 146 -11.38 -0.86 13.72
N LYS A 147 -12.41 -1.71 13.66
CA LYS A 147 -12.33 -3.04 13.06
C LYS A 147 -13.29 -3.18 11.91
N LEU A 148 -12.85 -3.86 10.85
CA LEU A 148 -13.75 -4.24 9.76
C LEU A 148 -14.70 -5.34 10.25
N SER A 149 -15.99 -5.02 10.45
CA SER A 149 -16.99 -6.00 10.92
C SER A 149 -17.55 -6.84 9.79
N ASP A 150 -17.85 -6.18 8.67
CA ASP A 150 -18.46 -6.79 7.50
C ASP A 150 -18.01 -6.06 6.24
N MET A 151 -17.93 -6.84 5.17
CA MET A 151 -17.69 -6.36 3.83
C MET A 151 -18.40 -7.28 2.85
N ASN A 152 -19.09 -6.67 1.89
CA ASN A 152 -19.76 -7.36 0.80
C ASN A 152 -19.26 -6.79 -0.52
N VAL A 153 -18.77 -7.66 -1.39
CA VAL A 153 -18.42 -7.32 -2.78
C VAL A 153 -19.58 -7.75 -3.66
N GLU A 154 -20.04 -6.85 -4.53
CA GLU A 154 -21.10 -7.15 -5.49
C GLU A 154 -20.64 -8.25 -6.45
N GLU A 155 -21.37 -9.37 -6.48
CA GLU A 155 -21.11 -10.44 -7.43
C GLU A 155 -21.40 -9.97 -8.86
N LYS A 156 -20.38 -10.01 -9.72
CA LYS A 156 -20.48 -9.68 -11.14
C LYS A 156 -19.89 -10.82 -11.96
N GLU A 157 -20.41 -11.00 -13.17
CA GLU A 157 -19.77 -11.86 -14.17
C GLU A 157 -18.79 -11.03 -15.01
N GLU A 158 -17.75 -11.70 -15.53
CA GLU A 158 -16.90 -11.11 -16.56
C GLU A 158 -17.76 -10.71 -17.77
N LYS A 159 -17.50 -9.52 -18.32
CA LYS A 159 -18.21 -9.03 -19.50
C LYS A 159 -17.28 -8.25 -20.42
N ILE A 160 -17.61 -8.25 -21.71
CA ILE A 160 -16.96 -7.39 -22.70
C ILE A 160 -17.97 -6.33 -23.14
N GLU A 161 -17.59 -5.06 -23.04
CA GLU A 161 -18.42 -3.92 -23.42
C GLU A 161 -17.53 -2.86 -24.09
N ASP A 162 -17.96 -2.38 -25.26
CA ASP A 162 -17.22 -1.40 -26.08
C ASP A 162 -15.73 -1.74 -26.31
N GLY A 163 -15.45 -3.04 -26.48
CA GLY A 163 -14.11 -3.57 -26.74
C GLY A 163 -13.20 -3.61 -25.50
N VAL A 164 -13.73 -3.40 -24.30
CA VAL A 164 -13.02 -3.55 -23.02
C VAL A 164 -13.55 -4.79 -22.30
N ARG A 165 -12.65 -5.60 -21.75
CA ARG A 165 -13.01 -6.75 -20.89
C ARG A 165 -13.02 -6.33 -19.42
N TYR A 166 -14.17 -6.41 -18.75
CA TYR A 166 -14.32 -6.13 -17.33
C TYR A 166 -14.30 -7.43 -16.53
N ILE A 167 -13.38 -7.51 -15.57
CA ILE A 167 -13.10 -8.72 -14.79
C ILE A 167 -13.43 -8.41 -13.32
N PRO A 168 -14.32 -9.17 -12.66
CA PRO A 168 -14.53 -9.06 -11.21
C PRO A 168 -13.24 -9.33 -10.45
N SER A 169 -12.96 -8.53 -9.42
CA SER A 169 -11.74 -8.61 -8.60
C SER A 169 -12.03 -8.45 -7.12
N ASP A 170 -11.06 -8.78 -6.28
CA ASP A 170 -11.05 -8.42 -4.86
C ASP A 170 -10.81 -6.92 -4.65
N VAL A 171 -11.15 -6.41 -3.46
CA VAL A 171 -11.04 -4.98 -3.11
C VAL A 171 -9.65 -4.67 -2.55
N TYR A 172 -8.81 -4.01 -3.34
CA TYR A 172 -7.47 -3.64 -2.88
C TYR A 172 -7.50 -2.49 -1.86
N GLY A 173 -6.65 -2.57 -0.83
CA GLY A 173 -6.53 -1.59 0.25
C GLY A 173 -7.45 -1.84 1.45
N ILE A 174 -8.62 -2.48 1.26
CA ILE A 174 -9.54 -2.83 2.35
C ILE A 174 -9.50 -4.32 2.70
N SER A 175 -9.46 -5.20 1.71
CA SER A 175 -9.42 -6.65 1.95
C SER A 175 -8.17 -7.04 2.74
N GLY A 176 -8.29 -8.09 3.56
CA GLY A 176 -7.16 -8.64 4.33
C GLY A 176 -6.89 -7.93 5.66
N GLY A 177 -7.32 -6.68 5.84
CA GLY A 177 -7.17 -5.92 7.08
C GLY A 177 -8.22 -6.26 8.14
N ASP A 178 -7.79 -6.38 9.39
CA ASP A 178 -8.69 -6.57 10.54
C ASP A 178 -8.83 -5.28 11.37
N THR A 179 -7.72 -4.55 11.55
CA THR A 179 -7.62 -3.28 12.30
C THR A 179 -7.32 -2.14 11.34
N PHE A 180 -8.04 -1.04 11.50
CA PHE A 180 -7.88 0.18 10.73
C PHE A 180 -7.73 1.39 11.66
N TYR A 181 -7.01 2.40 11.17
CA TYR A 181 -6.89 3.68 11.85
C TYR A 181 -7.45 4.80 10.99
N PHE A 182 -8.33 5.59 11.59
CA PHE A 182 -8.83 6.83 11.03
C PHE A 182 -8.07 8.01 11.63
N TYR A 183 -7.50 8.84 10.78
CA TYR A 183 -6.75 10.03 11.14
C TYR A 183 -7.54 11.29 10.80
N THR A 184 -7.61 12.22 11.75
CA THR A 184 -8.23 13.53 11.52
C THR A 184 -7.27 14.46 10.76
N LYS A 185 -7.81 15.56 10.22
CA LYS A 185 -7.05 16.62 9.56
C LYS A 185 -5.92 17.24 10.39
N ASP A 186 -6.02 17.15 11.71
CA ASP A 186 -5.05 17.72 12.65
C ASP A 186 -3.93 16.74 13.01
N ALA A 187 -3.96 15.50 12.49
CA ALA A 187 -2.92 14.51 12.71
C ALA A 187 -1.55 15.02 12.22
N PRO A 188 -0.52 15.08 13.09
CA PRO A 188 0.81 15.49 12.70
C PRO A 188 1.45 14.47 11.76
N VAL A 189 1.92 14.91 10.59
CA VAL A 189 2.54 14.02 9.59
C VAL A 189 3.74 13.28 10.17
N ALA A 190 4.52 13.94 11.03
CA ALA A 190 5.70 13.36 11.66
C ALA A 190 5.42 12.18 12.61
N GLU A 191 4.16 11.96 13.00
CA GLU A 191 3.74 10.89 13.92
C GLU A 191 3.07 9.71 13.20
N LEU A 192 2.87 9.80 11.89
CA LEU A 192 2.22 8.75 11.09
C LEU A 192 3.25 7.81 10.46
N SER A 193 2.84 6.57 10.16
CA SER A 193 3.75 5.56 9.61
C SER A 193 4.20 5.91 8.19
N GLU A 194 5.44 5.55 7.85
CA GLU A 194 5.97 5.75 6.50
C GLU A 194 5.17 4.98 5.45
N ASP A 195 4.72 3.75 5.77
CA ASP A 195 3.88 2.94 4.90
C ASP A 195 2.59 3.67 4.52
N PHE A 196 1.87 4.24 5.50
CA PHE A 196 0.68 5.06 5.26
C PHE A 196 1.01 6.28 4.38
N LEU A 197 2.04 7.03 4.75
CA LEU A 197 2.40 8.28 4.08
C LEU A 197 2.93 8.08 2.66
N SER A 198 3.45 6.89 2.33
CA SER A 198 3.96 6.58 0.99
C SER A 198 2.90 6.72 -0.10
N TRP A 199 1.62 6.57 0.25
CA TRP A 199 0.48 6.67 -0.66
C TRP A 199 -0.06 8.11 -0.82
N ARG A 200 0.33 9.03 0.07
CA ARG A 200 -0.21 10.40 0.16
C ARG A 200 0.00 11.21 -1.12
N MET A 201 1.18 11.07 -1.74
CA MET A 201 1.61 11.89 -2.89
C MET A 201 0.70 11.70 -4.12
N ALA A 202 0.17 10.50 -4.29
CA ALA A 202 -0.67 10.15 -5.42
C ALA A 202 -2.06 10.79 -5.39
N VAL A 203 -2.53 11.16 -4.19
CA VAL A 203 -3.92 11.51 -3.95
C VAL A 203 -4.09 12.97 -3.55
N THR A 204 -3.20 13.52 -2.71
CA THR A 204 -3.40 14.82 -2.04
C THR A 204 -2.85 16.02 -2.82
N SER A 205 -3.37 17.22 -2.56
CA SER A 205 -2.91 18.46 -3.20
C SER A 205 -1.52 18.90 -2.73
N GLU A 206 -0.82 19.76 -3.49
CA GLU A 206 0.49 20.30 -3.09
C GLU A 206 0.44 21.05 -1.74
N ALA A 207 -0.67 21.75 -1.47
CA ALA A 207 -0.90 22.43 -0.21
C ALA A 207 -1.02 21.45 0.95
N GLN A 208 -1.77 20.35 0.77
CA GLN A 208 -1.80 19.27 1.75
C GLN A 208 -0.40 18.70 1.96
N GLN A 209 0.30 18.32 0.89
CA GLN A 209 1.63 17.68 0.97
C GLN A 209 2.69 18.53 1.70
N SER A 210 2.59 19.85 1.63
CA SER A 210 3.52 20.77 2.29
C SER A 210 3.15 21.13 3.73
N ALA A 211 2.00 20.68 4.24
CA ALA A 211 1.56 20.94 5.60
C ALA A 211 2.19 19.98 6.63
N ASP A 212 2.38 20.48 7.85
CA ASP A 212 2.87 19.71 9.00
C ASP A 212 1.82 18.72 9.56
N THR A 213 0.54 18.95 9.24
CA THR A 213 -0.57 18.04 9.53
C THR A 213 -1.14 17.45 8.24
N LEU A 214 -1.99 16.42 8.34
CA LEU A 214 -2.62 15.80 7.17
C LEU A 214 -3.41 16.80 6.31
N SER A 215 -4.01 17.83 6.92
CA SER A 215 -4.82 18.83 6.22
C SER A 215 -5.93 18.18 5.36
N GLY A 216 -6.47 17.07 5.86
CA GLY A 216 -7.43 16.16 5.23
C GLY A 216 -7.54 14.90 6.10
N TYR A 217 -8.50 14.02 5.84
CA TYR A 217 -8.65 12.80 6.62
C TYR A 217 -7.83 11.65 6.02
N GLY A 218 -7.38 10.75 6.90
CA GLY A 218 -6.64 9.55 6.55
C GLY A 218 -7.34 8.28 7.01
N LEU A 219 -7.24 7.21 6.23
CA LEU A 219 -7.67 5.88 6.62
C LEU A 219 -6.56 4.88 6.30
N TYR A 220 -6.10 4.16 7.31
CA TYR A 220 -4.95 3.26 7.22
C TYR A 220 -5.35 1.82 7.53
N ASN A 221 -5.10 0.93 6.58
CA ASN A 221 -5.12 -0.52 6.80
C ASN A 221 -3.73 -0.95 7.30
N GLU A 222 -3.60 -1.17 8.61
CA GLU A 222 -2.32 -1.44 9.26
C GLU A 222 -1.65 -2.71 8.73
N LYS A 223 -2.44 -3.75 8.48
CA LYS A 223 -1.94 -5.07 8.09
C LYS A 223 -1.36 -5.07 6.67
N GLU A 224 -2.00 -4.34 5.76
CA GLU A 224 -1.60 -4.26 4.35
C GLU A 224 -0.75 -3.02 4.03
N GLY A 225 -0.54 -2.13 5.01
CA GLY A 225 0.23 -0.89 4.81
C GLY A 225 -0.43 0.09 3.84
N CYS A 226 -1.75 0.00 3.59
CA CYS A 226 -2.45 0.78 2.57
C CYS A 226 -3.07 2.06 3.14
N GLY A 227 -2.83 3.21 2.49
CA GLY A 227 -3.27 4.53 2.95
C GLY A 227 -4.26 5.22 2.01
N PHE A 228 -5.45 5.52 2.53
CA PHE A 228 -6.49 6.31 1.87
C PHE A 228 -6.46 7.75 2.39
N PHE A 229 -6.72 8.71 1.51
CA PHE A 229 -6.71 10.14 1.84
C PHE A 229 -7.91 10.86 1.25
N THR A 230 -8.38 11.92 1.92
CA THR A 230 -9.27 12.91 1.28
C THR A 230 -8.45 13.89 0.46
N TYR A 231 -8.98 14.27 -0.70
CA TYR A 231 -8.45 15.37 -1.47
C TYR A 231 -9.07 16.68 -0.99
N GLU A 232 -8.24 17.65 -0.62
CA GLU A 232 -8.68 19.00 -0.28
C GLU A 232 -8.06 19.97 -1.29
N GLU A 233 -8.93 20.69 -2.01
CA GLU A 233 -8.50 21.84 -2.81
C GLU A 233 -8.03 22.95 -1.87
N SER A 234 -6.95 23.64 -2.25
CA SER A 234 -6.55 24.85 -1.55
C SER A 234 -7.72 25.83 -1.53
N ALA A 235 -8.16 26.25 -0.34
CA ALA A 235 -9.12 27.34 -0.21
C ALA A 235 -8.55 28.59 -0.91
N GLU A 236 -9.19 29.02 -2.00
CA GLU A 236 -8.87 30.26 -2.72
C GLU A 236 -9.11 31.51 -1.86
#